data_AF-A0A8S9ZAC7-F1
#
_entry.id   AF-A0A8S9ZAC7-F1
#
_cell.length_a   1.000
_cell.length_b   1.000
_cell.length_c   1.000
_cell.angle_alpha   90.00
_cell.angle_beta   90.00
_cell.angle_gamma   90.00
#
_symmetry.space_group_name_H-M   'P 1'
#
loop_
_entity.id
_entity.type
_entity.pdbx_description
1 polymer ?
#
loop_
_entity_poly.entity_id
_entity_poly.type
_entity_poly.pdbx_seq_one_letter_code
_entity_poly.pdbx_strand_id
1 'polypeptide(L)'
;MANFSLTAQTSIPEGFIGPLCRAEYEQLHARTDKPDLLAEVDAEANEQIEFERTDEREATQAAREVWAPIQPPYIDAHFSTWTLSSAVSLNQLYLGGKMPPPPTASWGRRLQRDFTADDYEEEMDYMRARAEAEIKYEVGELSPIRYAVHVQVASTYSESLMVSSLAEDYYCIAGYVSWCDLSDPSLSDHLQRLNADPLLVGLRYDVSDLTDGDFLLDSMIDSNFGAIEHMGLPFDLVVGPHQLRHACHLAYRHPRLKFVLNHCGLPLEYTASRTGNNLVLSNWRADLEFISRYPNVFCKVTGASGRVSDSTSSDDPWAPASVLTHAVSCFGPDRCLFGSGWPVCRLLGPQQTGWPEQGTLAMTREKGEVPGEVAAKRARGSVPLSVLNVWEAARLVEYAMGEAGYGAIEDKNKVFSTNAQSIYSLTIRPYGSCPRQAH
;
A
#
# COMPACT_ATOMS: atom_id res chain seq x y z
N MET A 1 -58.51 71.09 -65.32
CA MET A 1 -58.05 69.70 -65.51
C MET A 1 -59.12 68.79 -64.93
N ALA A 2 -59.83 68.08 -65.79
CA ALA A 2 -60.79 67.06 -65.41
C ALA A 2 -60.06 65.74 -65.13
N ASN A 3 -60.49 64.99 -64.12
CA ASN A 3 -60.84 63.57 -64.24
C ASN A 3 -61.44 63.03 -62.94
N PHE A 4 -62.64 62.47 -63.09
CA PHE A 4 -63.24 61.45 -62.23
C PHE A 4 -62.31 60.24 -62.09
N SER A 5 -62.28 59.57 -60.93
CA SER A 5 -62.53 58.11 -60.84
C SER A 5 -62.52 57.57 -59.39
N LEU A 6 -63.59 56.80 -59.11
CA LEU A 6 -63.74 55.67 -58.19
C LEU A 6 -63.74 55.85 -56.66
N THR A 7 -64.97 55.88 -56.16
CA THR A 7 -65.43 55.28 -54.90
C THR A 7 -64.99 53.82 -54.72
N ALA A 8 -64.56 53.47 -53.51
CA ALA A 8 -64.79 52.16 -52.91
C ALA A 8 -65.03 52.34 -51.40
N GLN A 9 -66.30 52.25 -50.99
CA GLN A 9 -66.68 52.01 -49.61
C GLN A 9 -66.45 50.53 -49.32
N THR A 10 -65.64 50.21 -48.32
CA THR A 10 -65.65 48.90 -47.66
C THR A 10 -65.95 49.10 -46.18
N SER A 11 -67.17 48.71 -45.81
CA SER A 11 -67.64 48.53 -44.45
C SER A 11 -66.81 47.47 -43.72
N ILE A 12 -66.18 47.84 -42.60
CA ILE A 12 -65.62 46.86 -41.66
C ILE A 12 -66.77 46.45 -40.72
N PRO A 13 -67.04 45.15 -40.52
CA PRO A 13 -68.12 44.68 -39.64
C PRO A 13 -67.80 44.96 -38.17
N GLU A 14 -68.81 45.28 -37.37
CA GLU A 14 -68.72 45.22 -35.91
C GLU A 14 -68.32 43.80 -35.48
N GLY A 15 -67.18 43.67 -34.77
CA GLY A 15 -66.63 42.39 -34.33
C GLY A 15 -65.17 42.10 -34.71
N PHE A 16 -64.46 43.04 -35.35
CA PHE A 16 -63.03 42.85 -35.65
C PHE A 16 -62.16 43.21 -34.44
N ILE A 17 -61.66 42.19 -33.73
CA ILE A 17 -60.65 42.32 -32.67
C ILE A 17 -59.27 42.24 -33.35
N GLY A 18 -58.47 43.32 -33.25
CA GLY A 18 -57.09 43.33 -33.70
C GLY A 18 -56.20 42.35 -32.91
N PRO A 19 -54.93 42.13 -33.31
CA PRO A 19 -54.05 41.22 -32.59
C PRO A 19 -53.87 41.67 -31.13
N LEU A 20 -54.15 40.76 -30.19
CA LEU A 20 -54.01 41.00 -28.75
C LEU A 20 -52.58 41.42 -28.43
N CYS A 21 -52.41 42.41 -27.55
CA CYS A 21 -51.09 42.64 -26.97
C CYS A 21 -50.73 41.47 -26.03
N ARG A 22 -49.43 41.26 -25.77
CA ARG A 22 -48.94 40.16 -24.94
C ARG A 22 -49.62 40.09 -23.56
N ALA A 23 -49.88 41.25 -22.95
CA ALA A 23 -50.54 41.34 -21.65
C ALA A 23 -52.03 40.91 -21.70
N GLU A 24 -52.72 41.16 -22.82
CA GLU A 24 -54.13 40.75 -23.00
C GLU A 24 -54.24 39.25 -23.29
N TYR A 25 -53.27 38.66 -24.00
CA TYR A 25 -53.20 37.21 -24.21
C TYR A 25 -52.91 36.44 -22.91
N GLU A 26 -51.99 36.95 -22.08
CA GLU A 26 -51.63 36.35 -20.80
C GLU A 26 -52.78 36.44 -19.78
N GLN A 27 -53.62 37.49 -19.81
CA GLN A 27 -54.83 37.59 -18.98
C GLN A 27 -55.96 36.66 -19.43
N LEU A 28 -56.18 36.48 -20.74
CA LEU A 28 -57.25 35.61 -21.26
C LEU A 28 -56.96 34.12 -21.10
N HIS A 29 -55.68 33.74 -21.03
CA HIS A 29 -55.21 32.35 -20.93
C HIS A 29 -54.50 32.03 -19.60
N ALA A 30 -54.62 32.91 -18.61
CA ALA A 30 -54.22 32.59 -17.24
C ALA A 30 -55.08 31.42 -16.72
N ARG A 31 -54.51 30.21 -16.70
CA ARG A 31 -55.12 29.05 -16.05
C ARG A 31 -55.37 29.40 -14.58
N THR A 32 -56.64 29.45 -14.18
CA THR A 32 -57.07 29.74 -12.80
C THR A 32 -57.36 28.45 -12.02
N ASP A 33 -57.06 27.32 -12.63
CA ASP A 33 -57.38 25.97 -12.23
C ASP A 33 -56.08 25.16 -12.08
N LYS A 34 -55.26 25.56 -11.09
CA LYS A 34 -54.43 24.68 -10.23
C LYS A 34 -53.32 25.47 -9.52
N PRO A 35 -53.64 26.15 -8.41
CA PRO A 35 -52.61 26.56 -7.46
C PRO A 35 -51.98 25.36 -6.71
N ASP A 36 -52.60 24.17 -6.73
CA ASP A 36 -52.15 23.00 -5.96
C ASP A 36 -51.04 22.16 -6.61
N LEU A 37 -50.95 22.10 -7.95
CA LEU A 37 -49.99 21.17 -8.59
C LEU A 37 -48.53 21.58 -8.44
N LEU A 38 -48.22 22.88 -8.39
CA LEU A 38 -46.84 23.33 -8.20
C LEU A 38 -46.41 23.13 -6.74
N ALA A 39 -47.32 23.31 -5.79
CA ALA A 39 -47.06 23.03 -4.38
C ALA A 39 -46.92 21.51 -4.12
N GLU A 40 -47.72 20.66 -4.77
CA GLU A 40 -47.56 19.20 -4.72
C GLU A 40 -46.26 18.75 -5.37
N VAL A 41 -45.88 19.28 -6.54
CA VAL A 41 -44.60 18.92 -7.19
C VAL A 41 -43.39 19.42 -6.39
N ASP A 42 -43.47 20.61 -5.79
CA ASP A 42 -42.41 21.12 -4.91
C ASP A 42 -42.37 20.36 -3.57
N ALA A 43 -43.51 19.88 -3.07
CA ALA A 43 -43.58 19.03 -1.87
C ALA A 43 -43.06 17.62 -2.13
N GLU A 44 -43.42 16.99 -3.25
CA GLU A 44 -42.89 15.70 -3.68
C GLU A 44 -41.39 15.80 -3.98
N ALA A 45 -40.93 16.87 -4.63
CA ALA A 45 -39.50 17.10 -4.86
C ALA A 45 -38.74 17.32 -3.54
N ASN A 46 -39.31 18.05 -2.57
CA ASN A 46 -38.70 18.21 -1.26
C ASN A 46 -38.74 16.94 -0.41
N GLU A 47 -39.82 16.17 -0.44
CA GLU A 47 -39.90 14.85 0.21
C GLU A 47 -38.90 13.89 -0.42
N GLN A 48 -38.71 13.92 -1.73
CA GLN A 48 -37.77 13.05 -2.42
C GLN A 48 -36.31 13.48 -2.16
N ILE A 49 -36.03 14.78 -2.06
CA ILE A 49 -34.73 15.32 -1.63
C ILE A 49 -34.47 15.03 -0.14
N GLU A 50 -35.49 15.14 0.72
CA GLU A 50 -35.37 14.78 2.14
C GLU A 50 -35.20 13.27 2.31
N PHE A 51 -35.94 12.45 1.56
CA PHE A 51 -35.85 10.99 1.54
C PHE A 51 -34.50 10.53 1.03
N GLU A 52 -34.00 11.08 -0.09
CA GLU A 52 -32.64 10.83 -0.59
C GLU A 52 -31.58 11.31 0.42
N ARG A 53 -31.80 12.43 1.12
CA ARG A 53 -30.89 12.89 2.19
C ARG A 53 -30.95 12.02 3.44
N THR A 54 -32.11 11.48 3.81
CA THR A 54 -32.24 10.55 4.95
C THR A 54 -31.72 9.20 4.59
N ASP A 55 -31.95 8.68 3.39
CA ASP A 55 -31.40 7.41 2.91
C ASP A 55 -29.89 7.52 2.72
N GLU A 56 -29.36 8.61 2.17
CA GLU A 56 -27.92 8.84 2.13
C GLU A 56 -27.36 9.06 3.53
N ARG A 57 -28.05 9.76 4.43
CA ARG A 57 -27.58 9.91 5.82
C ARG A 57 -27.64 8.62 6.58
N GLU A 58 -28.66 7.81 6.42
CA GLU A 58 -28.85 6.51 7.05
C GLU A 58 -27.93 5.48 6.43
N ALA A 59 -27.65 5.53 5.12
CA ALA A 59 -26.63 4.71 4.47
C ALA A 59 -25.22 5.15 4.88
N THR A 60 -24.96 6.45 5.00
CA THR A 60 -23.68 6.99 5.49
C THR A 60 -23.51 6.74 6.98
N GLN A 61 -24.60 6.78 7.75
CA GLN A 61 -24.60 6.53 9.19
C GLN A 61 -24.55 5.03 9.47
N ALA A 62 -25.23 4.18 8.72
CA ALA A 62 -25.06 2.73 8.74
C ALA A 62 -23.66 2.35 8.25
N ALA A 63 -23.11 3.00 7.22
CA ALA A 63 -21.72 2.82 6.82
C ALA A 63 -20.74 3.28 7.92
N ARG A 64 -21.07 4.30 8.71
CA ARG A 64 -20.30 4.74 9.88
C ARG A 64 -20.48 3.85 11.11
N GLU A 65 -21.66 3.29 11.32
CA GLU A 65 -22.00 2.41 12.46
C GLU A 65 -21.51 0.97 12.21
N VAL A 66 -21.44 0.53 10.95
CA VAL A 66 -20.71 -0.68 10.51
C VAL A 66 -19.19 -0.46 10.59
N TRP A 67 -18.73 0.79 10.54
CA TRP A 67 -17.33 1.19 10.67
C TRP A 67 -16.97 1.58 12.09
N ALA A 68 -17.24 0.70 13.06
CA ALA A 68 -16.37 0.68 14.23
C ALA A 68 -14.97 0.31 13.70
N PRO A 69 -13.91 1.11 13.87
CA PRO A 69 -12.56 0.60 13.65
C PRO A 69 -12.28 -0.38 14.79
N ILE A 70 -12.72 -1.62 14.57
CA ILE A 70 -12.29 -2.76 15.35
C ILE A 70 -10.81 -2.91 15.03
N GLN A 71 -9.98 -2.68 16.06
CA GLN A 71 -8.51 -2.79 16.02
C GLN A 71 -7.80 -1.73 15.16
N PRO A 72 -6.56 -1.33 15.53
CA PRO A 72 -5.79 -0.40 14.72
C PRO A 72 -5.60 -0.97 13.30
N PRO A 73 -5.67 -0.14 12.25
CA PRO A 73 -5.66 -0.63 10.87
C PRO A 73 -4.35 -1.36 10.57
N TYR A 74 -4.41 -2.50 9.88
CA TYR A 74 -3.21 -3.25 9.52
C TYR A 74 -2.45 -2.53 8.40
N ILE A 75 -1.13 -2.61 8.47
CA ILE A 75 -0.19 -1.85 7.68
C ILE A 75 0.81 -2.80 7.04
N ASP A 76 0.92 -2.71 5.72
CA ASP A 76 2.06 -3.27 5.01
C ASP A 76 3.26 -2.31 5.13
N ALA A 77 4.23 -2.62 6.00
CA ALA A 77 5.38 -1.74 6.18
C ALA A 77 6.39 -1.83 5.02
N HIS A 78 6.17 -2.66 3.99
CA HIS A 78 7.10 -2.83 2.89
C HIS A 78 6.42 -3.27 1.60
N PHE A 79 6.05 -2.30 0.77
CA PHE A 79 5.71 -2.53 -0.63
C PHE A 79 6.45 -1.52 -1.51
N SER A 80 6.55 -1.81 -2.80
CA SER A 80 7.21 -0.94 -3.77
C SER A 80 6.44 -0.92 -5.09
N THR A 81 6.55 0.19 -5.82
CA THR A 81 5.99 0.36 -7.17
C THR A 81 7.09 0.76 -8.14
N TRP A 82 6.93 0.46 -9.43
CA TRP A 82 7.80 0.95 -10.49
C TRP A 82 7.13 0.88 -11.85
N THR A 83 7.59 1.69 -12.81
CA THR A 83 7.23 1.55 -14.23
C THR A 83 8.49 1.31 -15.05
N LEU A 84 8.40 0.50 -16.11
CA LEU A 84 9.47 0.29 -17.08
C LEU A 84 9.14 0.93 -18.42
N SER A 85 7.95 1.52 -18.55
CA SER A 85 7.47 2.16 -19.76
C SER A 85 8.29 3.42 -20.07
N SER A 86 8.91 3.45 -21.25
CA SER A 86 9.56 4.65 -21.79
C SER A 86 8.57 5.65 -22.40
N ALA A 87 7.26 5.32 -22.40
CA ALA A 87 6.24 5.98 -23.22
C ALA A 87 5.38 6.99 -22.45
N VAL A 88 5.66 7.26 -21.17
CA VAL A 88 4.79 8.17 -20.40
C VAL A 88 5.28 9.62 -20.46
N SER A 89 4.34 10.50 -20.79
CA SER A 89 4.49 11.92 -21.07
C SER A 89 5.16 12.72 -19.94
N LEU A 90 5.56 13.96 -20.25
CA LEU A 90 6.16 15.01 -19.41
C LEU A 90 5.63 15.18 -17.95
N ASN A 91 4.54 14.52 -17.56
CA ASN A 91 3.93 14.57 -16.23
C ASN A 91 4.07 13.27 -15.40
N GLN A 92 4.79 12.25 -15.85
CA GLN A 92 5.13 11.09 -15.00
C GLN A 92 6.65 10.91 -14.93
N LEU A 93 7.21 11.29 -13.78
CA LEU A 93 8.64 11.28 -13.47
C LEU A 93 9.16 9.85 -13.22
N TYR A 94 9.17 9.00 -14.25
CA TYR A 94 9.94 7.78 -14.24
C TYR A 94 10.92 7.73 -15.42
N LEU A 95 12.16 8.14 -15.15
CA LEU A 95 13.32 7.73 -15.92
C LEU A 95 14.14 6.79 -15.04
N GLY A 96 13.91 5.49 -15.19
CA GLY A 96 14.94 4.48 -14.94
C GLY A 96 15.45 4.38 -13.51
N GLY A 97 14.61 3.86 -12.61
CA GLY A 97 15.12 2.91 -11.64
C GLY A 97 15.68 1.72 -12.42
N LYS A 98 17.01 1.68 -12.61
CA LYS A 98 17.68 0.54 -13.22
C LYS A 98 17.53 -0.61 -12.22
N MET A 99 16.45 -1.38 -12.35
CA MET A 99 16.28 -2.63 -11.61
C MET A 99 17.60 -3.40 -11.71
N PRO A 100 18.22 -3.80 -10.59
CA PRO A 100 19.40 -4.65 -10.64
C PRO A 100 19.11 -5.80 -11.60
N PRO A 101 20.07 -6.19 -12.47
CA PRO A 101 19.84 -7.27 -13.41
C PRO A 101 19.28 -8.46 -12.64
N PRO A 102 18.12 -9.01 -13.06
CA PRO A 102 17.42 -9.99 -12.27
C PRO A 102 18.37 -11.16 -12.03
N PRO A 103 18.57 -11.59 -10.77
CA PRO A 103 19.57 -12.60 -10.44
C PRO A 103 19.35 -13.93 -11.16
N THR A 104 18.14 -14.17 -11.65
CA THR A 104 17.81 -15.30 -12.52
C THR A 104 16.89 -14.89 -13.66
N ALA A 105 16.84 -15.71 -14.73
CA ALA A 105 15.95 -15.46 -15.87
C ALA A 105 14.44 -15.53 -15.51
N SER A 106 14.07 -16.24 -14.45
CA SER A 106 12.68 -16.29 -13.96
C SER A 106 12.26 -14.99 -13.27
N TRP A 107 13.18 -14.38 -12.50
CA TRP A 107 12.98 -13.06 -11.90
C TRP A 107 12.74 -12.00 -12.98
N GLY A 108 13.55 -12.03 -14.04
CA GLY A 108 13.40 -11.11 -15.17
C GLY A 108 12.02 -11.19 -15.80
N ARG A 109 11.51 -12.38 -16.11
CA ARG A 109 10.16 -12.51 -16.71
C ARG A 109 9.01 -12.05 -15.81
N ARG A 110 9.13 -12.16 -14.49
CA ARG A 110 8.03 -11.84 -13.56
C ARG A 110 8.01 -10.37 -13.15
N LEU A 111 9.18 -9.76 -13.00
CA LEU A 111 9.34 -8.40 -12.49
C LEU A 111 9.63 -7.36 -13.59
N GLN A 112 9.96 -7.76 -14.82
CA GLN A 112 10.13 -6.83 -15.95
C GLN A 112 8.78 -6.39 -16.54
N ARG A 113 7.97 -5.74 -15.72
CA ARG A 113 6.78 -4.98 -16.12
C ARG A 113 6.56 -3.83 -15.15
N ASP A 114 5.57 -3.01 -15.47
CA ASP A 114 5.06 -1.99 -14.56
C ASP A 114 4.29 -2.64 -13.42
N PHE A 115 4.49 -2.11 -12.21
CA PHE A 115 3.72 -2.40 -11.00
C PHE A 115 3.32 -1.05 -10.41
N THR A 116 2.06 -0.67 -10.58
CA THR A 116 1.55 0.64 -10.20
C THR A 116 0.87 0.62 -8.84
N ALA A 117 0.49 1.79 -8.33
CA ALA A 117 -0.35 1.87 -7.14
C ALA A 117 -1.74 1.25 -7.36
N ASP A 118 -2.30 1.35 -8.57
CA ASP A 118 -3.57 0.68 -8.94
C ASP A 118 -3.45 -0.86 -8.80
N ASP A 119 -2.36 -1.45 -9.32
CA ASP A 119 -2.11 -2.90 -9.20
C ASP A 119 -2.03 -3.33 -7.73
N TYR A 120 -1.53 -2.45 -6.86
CA TYR A 120 -1.42 -2.69 -5.42
C TYR A 120 -2.76 -2.52 -4.69
N GLU A 121 -3.59 -1.55 -5.06
CA GLU A 121 -4.94 -1.42 -4.53
C GLU A 121 -5.82 -2.63 -4.87
N GLU A 122 -5.68 -3.20 -6.08
CA GLU A 122 -6.34 -4.46 -6.45
C GLU A 122 -5.91 -5.63 -5.54
N GLU A 123 -4.63 -5.70 -5.15
CA GLU A 123 -4.13 -6.69 -4.20
C GLU A 123 -4.71 -6.48 -2.79
N MET A 124 -4.80 -5.23 -2.35
CA MET A 124 -5.41 -4.89 -1.06
C MET A 124 -6.91 -5.22 -1.03
N ASP A 125 -7.64 -4.98 -2.12
CA ASP A 125 -9.05 -5.34 -2.24
C ASP A 125 -9.25 -6.86 -2.27
N TYR A 126 -8.38 -7.59 -2.96
CA TYR A 126 -8.38 -9.06 -2.91
C TYR A 126 -8.12 -9.57 -1.49
N MET A 127 -7.10 -9.03 -0.82
CA MET A 127 -6.81 -9.35 0.58
C MET A 127 -8.00 -9.06 1.48
N ARG A 128 -8.65 -7.90 1.31
CA ARG A 128 -9.83 -7.52 2.09
C ARG A 128 -10.95 -8.54 1.96
N ALA A 129 -11.28 -8.92 0.73
CA ALA A 129 -12.31 -9.93 0.48
C ALA A 129 -11.97 -11.29 1.10
N ARG A 130 -10.68 -11.67 1.14
CA ARG A 130 -10.23 -12.92 1.79
C ARG A 130 -10.31 -12.83 3.30
N ALA A 131 -9.79 -11.76 3.90
CA ALA A 131 -9.83 -11.52 5.34
C ALA A 131 -11.26 -11.51 5.86
N GLU A 132 -12.15 -10.74 5.23
CA GLU A 132 -13.56 -10.64 5.61
C GLU A 132 -14.28 -11.99 5.51
N ALA A 133 -13.96 -12.79 4.49
CA ALA A 133 -14.51 -14.14 4.36
C ALA A 133 -13.99 -15.07 5.48
N GLU A 134 -12.68 -15.09 5.74
CA GLU A 134 -12.10 -15.95 6.78
C GLU A 134 -12.60 -15.58 8.18
N ILE A 135 -12.77 -14.29 8.48
CA ILE A 135 -13.38 -13.79 9.72
C ILE A 135 -14.85 -14.22 9.81
N LYS A 136 -15.63 -14.01 8.74
CA LYS A 136 -17.07 -14.36 8.70
C LYS A 136 -17.33 -15.84 8.93
N TYR A 137 -16.45 -16.70 8.42
CA TYR A 137 -16.57 -18.15 8.56
C TYR A 137 -15.74 -18.73 9.71
N GLU A 138 -15.17 -17.88 10.58
CA GLU A 138 -14.37 -18.28 11.75
C GLU A 138 -13.18 -19.21 11.40
N VAL A 139 -12.61 -19.02 10.20
CA VAL A 139 -11.44 -19.78 9.71
C VAL A 139 -10.13 -19.06 10.07
N GLY A 140 -10.17 -17.72 10.17
CA GLY A 140 -9.04 -16.88 10.49
C GLY A 140 -9.49 -15.56 11.13
N GLU A 141 -8.57 -14.89 11.82
CA GLU A 141 -8.85 -13.66 12.58
C GLU A 141 -7.98 -12.47 12.16
N LEU A 142 -7.18 -12.63 11.09
CA LEU A 142 -6.30 -11.59 10.59
C LEU A 142 -7.10 -10.47 9.93
N SER A 143 -6.92 -9.23 10.42
CA SER A 143 -7.57 -8.06 9.84
C SER A 143 -6.97 -7.70 8.48
N PRO A 144 -7.77 -7.11 7.55
CA PRO A 144 -7.25 -6.70 6.26
C PRO A 144 -6.31 -5.49 6.37
N ILE A 145 -5.30 -5.46 5.51
CA ILE A 145 -4.43 -4.30 5.37
C ILE A 145 -5.23 -3.13 4.80
N ARG A 146 -5.00 -1.95 5.37
CA ARG A 146 -5.65 -0.69 4.97
C ARG A 146 -4.65 0.36 4.54
N TYR A 147 -3.40 0.25 4.99
CA TYR A 147 -2.35 1.20 4.68
C TYR A 147 -1.05 0.49 4.35
N ALA A 148 -0.16 1.19 3.68
CA ALA A 148 1.13 0.67 3.30
C ALA A 148 2.21 1.77 3.35
N VAL A 149 3.45 1.35 3.56
CA VAL A 149 4.63 2.23 3.51
C VAL A 149 5.41 1.87 2.24
N HIS A 150 5.50 2.83 1.32
CA HIS A 150 6.25 2.63 0.08
C HIS A 150 7.74 2.66 0.36
N VAL A 151 8.49 1.68 -0.13
CA VAL A 151 9.94 1.62 0.04
C VAL A 151 10.62 1.87 -1.31
N GLN A 152 11.59 2.78 -1.32
CA GLN A 152 12.39 3.12 -2.51
C GLN A 152 12.94 1.86 -3.22
N VAL A 153 12.99 1.93 -4.55
CA VAL A 153 13.55 0.90 -5.43
C VAL A 153 14.78 1.40 -6.17
N ALA A 154 14.90 2.71 -6.38
CA ALA A 154 15.96 3.33 -7.15
C ALA A 154 16.88 4.18 -6.26
N SER A 155 18.19 4.08 -6.50
CA SER A 155 19.20 4.88 -5.80
C SER A 155 19.26 6.33 -6.29
N THR A 156 18.14 7.06 -6.15
CA THR A 156 18.01 8.46 -6.57
C THR A 156 17.01 9.21 -5.69
N TYR A 157 17.34 10.43 -5.32
CA TYR A 157 16.42 11.32 -4.61
C TYR A 157 15.18 11.70 -5.44
N SER A 158 15.26 11.61 -6.78
CA SER A 158 14.12 11.93 -7.66
C SER A 158 12.92 10.99 -7.45
N GLU A 159 13.15 9.74 -7.01
CA GLU A 159 12.07 8.81 -6.68
C GLU A 159 11.21 9.33 -5.53
N SER A 160 11.82 9.98 -4.54
CA SER A 160 11.12 10.52 -3.36
C SER A 160 10.02 11.51 -3.75
N LEU A 161 10.31 12.41 -4.70
CA LEU A 161 9.32 13.41 -5.16
C LEU A 161 8.14 12.75 -5.87
N MET A 162 8.40 11.70 -6.64
CA MET A 162 7.37 10.95 -7.36
C MET A 162 6.50 10.15 -6.40
N VAL A 163 7.12 9.40 -5.48
CA VAL A 163 6.39 8.62 -4.48
C VAL A 163 5.60 9.52 -3.53
N SER A 164 6.12 10.70 -3.20
CA SER A 164 5.38 11.72 -2.45
C SER A 164 4.08 12.08 -3.18
N SER A 165 4.17 12.41 -4.48
CA SER A 165 2.99 12.71 -5.31
C SER A 165 2.02 11.53 -5.38
N LEU A 166 2.51 10.29 -5.50
CA LEU A 166 1.65 9.11 -5.45
C LEU A 166 0.94 8.97 -4.10
N ALA A 167 1.65 9.22 -3.00
CA ALA A 167 1.07 9.12 -1.65
C ALA A 167 0.05 10.23 -1.35
N GLU A 168 0.04 11.33 -2.11
CA GLU A 168 -1.04 12.32 -2.07
C GLU A 168 -2.32 11.82 -2.76
N ASP A 169 -2.18 11.10 -3.87
CA ASP A 169 -3.30 10.60 -4.69
C ASP A 169 -3.87 9.26 -4.16
N TYR A 170 -3.01 8.39 -3.65
CA TYR A 170 -3.34 7.04 -3.19
C TYR A 170 -3.36 6.97 -1.66
N TYR A 171 -4.55 7.10 -1.06
CA TYR A 171 -4.73 7.13 0.40
C TYR A 171 -4.30 5.85 1.14
N CYS A 172 -4.14 4.73 0.43
CA CYS A 172 -3.55 3.53 1.00
C CYS A 172 -2.07 3.72 1.35
N ILE A 173 -1.35 4.68 0.75
CA ILE A 173 0.05 4.95 1.04
C ILE A 173 0.13 5.92 2.23
N ALA A 174 0.46 5.40 3.41
CA ALA A 174 0.56 6.19 4.65
C ALA A 174 1.88 6.98 4.77
N GLY A 175 2.84 6.70 3.90
CA GLY A 175 4.13 7.38 3.85
C GLY A 175 5.14 6.58 3.03
N TYR A 176 6.34 7.13 2.87
CA TYR A 176 7.41 6.48 2.12
C TYR A 176 8.77 6.54 2.81
N VAL A 177 9.57 5.50 2.52
CA VAL A 177 10.98 5.40 2.90
C VAL A 177 11.83 5.82 1.70
N SER A 178 12.53 6.95 1.83
CA SER A 178 13.35 7.57 0.79
C SER A 178 14.74 6.95 0.69
N TRP A 179 15.35 7.00 -0.50
CA TRP A 179 16.77 6.71 -0.64
C TRP A 179 17.63 7.88 -0.14
N CYS A 180 18.73 7.57 0.56
CA CYS A 180 19.75 8.57 0.87
C CYS A 180 21.17 8.05 0.67
N ASP A 181 22.04 8.85 0.06
CA ASP A 181 23.44 8.47 -0.14
C ASP A 181 24.24 8.56 1.17
N LEU A 182 24.58 7.41 1.75
CA LEU A 182 25.41 7.38 2.96
C LEU A 182 26.85 7.83 2.70
N SER A 183 27.32 7.83 1.46
CA SER A 183 28.68 8.28 1.11
C SER A 183 28.78 9.78 0.82
N ASP A 184 27.67 10.50 0.82
CA ASP A 184 27.61 11.92 0.52
C ASP A 184 28.02 12.76 1.75
N PRO A 185 29.12 13.53 1.69
CA PRO A 185 29.53 14.41 2.79
C PRO A 185 28.54 15.57 3.04
N SER A 186 27.64 15.84 2.09
CA SER A 186 26.58 16.85 2.19
C SER A 186 25.22 16.27 2.58
N LEU A 187 25.15 15.00 3.02
CA LEU A 187 23.90 14.31 3.34
C LEU A 187 22.99 15.14 4.28
N SER A 188 23.55 15.80 5.30
CA SER A 188 22.77 16.64 6.22
C SER A 188 21.91 17.70 5.51
N ASP A 189 22.40 18.30 4.42
CA ASP A 189 21.66 19.31 3.65
C ASP A 189 20.57 18.67 2.76
N HIS A 190 20.78 17.43 2.33
CA HIS A 190 19.75 16.64 1.65
C HIS A 190 18.64 16.23 2.62
N LEU A 191 18.99 15.80 3.83
CA LEU A 191 18.03 15.41 4.86
C LEU A 191 17.09 16.56 5.25
N GLN A 192 17.60 17.78 5.40
CA GLN A 192 16.76 18.95 5.70
C GLN A 192 15.71 19.22 4.62
N ARG A 193 16.05 19.00 3.34
CA ARG A 193 15.11 19.16 2.22
C ARG A 193 14.08 18.05 2.19
N LEU A 194 14.50 16.80 2.38
CA LEU A 194 13.59 15.65 2.44
C LEU A 194 12.61 15.76 3.61
N ASN A 195 13.08 16.18 4.79
CA ASN A 195 12.28 16.30 5.99
C ASN A 195 11.20 17.40 5.94
N ALA A 196 11.17 18.22 4.89
CA ALA A 196 10.08 19.17 4.65
C ALA A 196 8.80 18.47 4.15
N ASP A 197 8.92 17.23 3.66
CA ASP A 197 7.81 16.43 3.17
C ASP A 197 7.15 15.66 4.34
N PRO A 198 5.86 15.90 4.65
CA PRO A 198 5.17 15.21 5.74
C PRO A 198 4.90 13.72 5.47
N LEU A 199 5.06 13.24 4.24
CA LEU A 199 4.89 11.84 3.85
C LEU A 199 6.20 11.05 3.93
N LEU A 200 7.34 11.71 4.14
CA LEU A 200 8.60 11.03 4.43
C LEU A 200 8.54 10.44 5.83
N VAL A 201 8.72 9.12 5.93
CA VAL A 201 8.66 8.42 7.22
C VAL A 201 9.94 7.69 7.58
N GLY A 202 10.87 7.53 6.64
CA GLY A 202 12.14 6.87 6.90
C GLY A 202 13.13 7.01 5.75
N LEU A 203 14.34 6.51 5.98
CA LEU A 203 15.43 6.53 5.01
C LEU A 203 15.94 5.11 4.76
N ARG A 204 16.45 4.83 3.57
CA ARG A 204 17.01 3.54 3.18
C ARG A 204 18.27 3.72 2.36
N TYR A 205 19.25 2.86 2.59
CA TYR A 205 20.38 2.66 1.68
C TYR A 205 20.70 1.17 1.60
N ASP A 206 20.92 0.66 0.37
CA ASP A 206 21.20 -0.74 0.13
C ASP A 206 22.70 -0.99 0.04
N VAL A 207 23.25 -1.68 1.04
CA VAL A 207 24.66 -2.09 1.08
C VAL A 207 24.83 -3.59 0.89
N SER A 208 23.74 -4.32 0.66
CA SER A 208 23.74 -5.79 0.69
C SER A 208 24.62 -6.42 -0.40
N ASP A 209 24.79 -5.72 -1.51
CA ASP A 209 25.67 -6.14 -2.61
C ASP A 209 27.15 -5.80 -2.40
N LEU A 210 27.49 -4.96 -1.42
CA LEU A 210 28.89 -4.66 -1.10
C LEU A 210 29.55 -5.89 -0.48
N THR A 211 30.64 -6.34 -1.11
CA THR A 211 31.42 -7.49 -0.64
C THR A 211 32.13 -7.20 0.67
N ASP A 212 32.51 -5.94 0.88
CA ASP A 212 33.20 -5.49 2.07
C ASP A 212 32.20 -4.97 3.12
N GLY A 213 32.16 -5.64 4.28
CA GLY A 213 31.34 -5.23 5.42
C GLY A 213 31.90 -4.02 6.16
N ASP A 214 33.19 -3.72 5.99
CA ASP A 214 33.87 -2.61 6.67
C ASP A 214 33.37 -1.25 6.19
N PHE A 215 32.63 -1.18 5.08
CA PHE A 215 31.88 0.00 4.68
C PHE A 215 31.04 0.57 5.84
N LEU A 216 30.41 -0.28 6.65
CA LEU A 216 29.58 0.16 7.79
C LEU A 216 30.41 0.62 9.00
N LEU A 217 31.73 0.45 8.97
CA LEU A 217 32.66 0.89 10.00
C LEU A 217 33.39 2.19 9.62
N ASP A 218 33.18 2.68 8.40
CA ASP A 218 33.82 3.89 7.91
C ASP A 218 33.35 5.14 8.69
N SER A 219 34.29 6.04 8.99
CA SER A 219 34.03 7.21 9.82
C SER A 219 33.06 8.23 9.20
N MET A 220 33.02 8.33 7.86
CA MET A 220 32.07 9.18 7.16
C MET A 220 30.67 8.61 7.25
N ILE A 221 30.54 7.28 7.11
CA ILE A 221 29.28 6.56 7.26
C ILE A 221 28.74 6.72 8.69
N ASP A 222 29.58 6.55 9.71
CA ASP A 222 29.25 6.79 11.12
C ASP A 222 28.77 8.26 11.36
N SER A 223 29.48 9.24 10.78
CA SER A 223 29.07 10.65 10.85
C SER A 223 27.70 10.90 10.20
N ASN A 224 27.44 10.28 9.06
CA ASN A 224 26.18 10.41 8.32
C ASN A 224 25.01 9.73 9.06
N PHE A 225 25.24 8.60 9.72
CA PHE A 225 24.25 8.04 10.64
C PHE A 225 24.00 8.94 11.86
N GLY A 226 25.01 9.66 12.34
CA GLY A 226 24.83 10.71 13.35
C GLY A 226 23.88 11.82 12.90
N ALA A 227 23.98 12.26 11.64
CA ALA A 227 23.06 13.24 11.06
C ALA A 227 21.63 12.70 10.94
N ILE A 228 21.48 11.45 10.52
CA ILE A 228 20.17 10.75 10.44
C ILE A 228 19.54 10.63 11.84
N GLU A 229 20.31 10.20 12.84
CA GLU A 229 19.86 10.10 14.23
C GLU A 229 19.38 11.46 14.76
N HIS A 230 20.07 12.55 14.42
CA HIS A 230 19.67 13.90 14.82
C HIS A 230 18.33 14.34 14.22
N MET A 231 18.02 13.91 13.00
CA MET A 231 16.72 14.16 12.36
C MET A 231 15.59 13.31 12.95
N GLY A 232 15.91 12.22 13.65
CA GLY A 232 14.92 11.34 14.28
C GLY A 232 14.14 10.46 13.30
N LEU A 233 14.59 10.36 12.04
CA LEU A 233 14.00 9.47 11.04
C LEU A 233 14.52 8.04 11.25
N PRO A 234 13.65 7.01 11.24
CA PRO A 234 14.09 5.62 11.26
C PRO A 234 14.86 5.28 9.99
N PHE A 235 15.78 4.32 10.10
CA PHE A 235 16.62 3.88 9.00
C PHE A 235 16.35 2.42 8.65
N ASP A 236 15.80 2.19 7.47
CA ASP A 236 15.64 0.88 6.85
C ASP A 236 17.01 0.35 6.41
N LEU A 237 17.57 -0.55 7.22
CA LEU A 237 18.89 -1.12 7.03
C LEU A 237 18.82 -2.37 6.16
N VAL A 238 19.40 -2.29 4.97
CA VAL A 238 19.45 -3.40 4.02
C VAL A 238 20.87 -3.95 3.95
N VAL A 239 21.11 -5.03 4.69
CA VAL A 239 22.39 -5.70 4.84
C VAL A 239 22.26 -7.19 4.53
N GLY A 240 23.30 -7.77 3.94
CA GLY A 240 23.37 -9.21 3.73
C GLY A 240 23.77 -9.98 5.00
N PRO A 241 23.66 -11.32 5.00
CA PRO A 241 24.06 -12.14 6.14
C PRO A 241 25.49 -11.90 6.64
N HIS A 242 26.43 -11.64 5.73
CA HIS A 242 27.85 -11.34 6.05
C HIS A 242 28.06 -10.00 6.77
N GLN A 243 27.08 -9.09 6.70
CA GLN A 243 27.14 -7.75 7.27
C GLN A 243 26.42 -7.60 8.61
N LEU A 244 25.65 -8.60 9.06
CA LEU A 244 24.85 -8.50 10.30
C LEU A 244 25.69 -8.16 11.54
N ARG A 245 26.91 -8.68 11.65
CA ARG A 245 27.85 -8.32 12.73
C ARG A 245 28.33 -6.87 12.64
N HIS A 246 28.56 -6.38 11.44
CA HIS A 246 28.95 -4.99 11.21
C HIS A 246 27.80 -4.04 11.52
N ALA A 247 26.56 -4.41 11.18
CA ALA A 247 25.35 -3.65 11.54
C ALA A 247 25.17 -3.46 13.06
N CYS A 248 25.65 -4.41 13.88
CA CYS A 248 25.65 -4.24 15.35
C CYS A 248 26.48 -3.04 15.81
N HIS A 249 27.53 -2.68 15.07
CA HIS A 249 28.35 -1.51 15.36
C HIS A 249 27.52 -0.23 15.28
N LEU A 250 26.72 -0.09 14.22
CA LEU A 250 25.83 1.05 14.00
C LEU A 250 24.75 1.12 15.08
N ALA A 251 24.12 -0.02 15.40
CA ALA A 251 23.13 -0.11 16.46
C ALA A 251 23.68 0.34 17.83
N TYR A 252 24.93 -0.04 18.13
CA TYR A 252 25.64 0.38 19.34
C TYR A 252 26.01 1.88 19.33
N ARG A 253 26.52 2.39 18.21
CA ARG A 253 26.99 3.78 18.04
C ARG A 253 25.84 4.80 18.08
N HIS A 254 24.68 4.44 17.54
CA HIS A 254 23.51 5.32 17.40
C HIS A 254 22.30 4.76 18.17
N PRO A 255 22.33 4.73 19.51
CA PRO A 255 21.30 4.09 20.32
C PRO A 255 19.93 4.78 20.26
N ARG A 256 19.84 6.02 19.77
CA ARG A 256 18.56 6.73 19.57
C ARG A 256 17.99 6.53 18.17
N LEU A 257 18.81 6.08 17.21
CA LEU A 257 18.35 5.78 15.86
C LEU A 257 17.63 4.43 15.85
N LYS A 258 16.39 4.43 15.39
CA LYS A 258 15.62 3.20 15.13
C LYS A 258 16.11 2.59 13.83
N PHE A 259 16.81 1.46 13.91
CA PHE A 259 17.18 0.67 12.76
C PHE A 259 16.10 -0.36 12.46
N VAL A 260 15.61 -0.40 11.22
CA VAL A 260 14.65 -1.40 10.76
C VAL A 260 15.38 -2.34 9.81
N LEU A 261 15.76 -3.52 10.30
CA LEU A 261 16.43 -4.54 9.52
C LEU A 261 15.46 -5.11 8.48
N ASN A 262 15.78 -4.92 7.20
CA ASN A 262 14.94 -5.42 6.11
C ASN A 262 15.15 -6.90 5.86
N HIS A 263 14.07 -7.59 5.50
CA HIS A 263 14.06 -8.98 5.03
C HIS A 263 14.83 -9.95 5.94
N CYS A 264 14.78 -9.75 7.26
CA CYS A 264 15.50 -10.56 8.23
C CYS A 264 17.03 -10.64 8.00
N GLY A 265 17.64 -9.62 7.37
CA GLY A 265 19.05 -9.66 6.96
C GLY A 265 19.29 -10.40 5.64
N LEU A 266 18.29 -10.42 4.77
CA LEU A 266 18.33 -10.93 3.39
C LEU A 266 18.85 -12.37 3.19
N PRO A 267 18.65 -13.35 4.11
CA PRO A 267 19.19 -14.69 3.88
C PRO A 267 18.58 -15.38 2.64
N LEU A 268 17.34 -15.04 2.26
CA LEU A 268 16.60 -15.66 1.16
C LEU A 268 16.93 -15.02 -0.20
N GLU A 269 17.11 -13.69 -0.21
CA GLU A 269 17.45 -12.86 -1.37
C GLU A 269 18.90 -13.08 -1.81
N TYR A 270 19.80 -13.15 -0.82
CA TYR A 270 21.23 -13.28 -1.03
C TYR A 270 21.60 -14.63 -1.67
N THR A 271 20.76 -15.64 -1.49
CA THR A 271 20.96 -16.99 -2.04
C THR A 271 20.27 -17.24 -3.35
N ALA A 272 19.17 -16.54 -3.62
CA ALA A 272 18.52 -16.58 -4.91
C ALA A 272 19.43 -16.02 -6.03
N SER A 273 20.41 -15.20 -5.66
CA SER A 273 21.34 -14.50 -6.55
C SER A 273 22.78 -15.04 -6.55
N ARG A 274 23.15 -15.93 -5.61
CA ARG A 274 24.53 -16.42 -5.43
C ARG A 274 24.53 -17.94 -5.25
N THR A 275 25.35 -18.64 -6.02
CA THR A 275 25.52 -20.11 -5.94
C THR A 275 26.94 -20.49 -5.49
N GLY A 276 27.07 -21.61 -4.78
CA GLY A 276 28.36 -22.22 -4.40
C GLY A 276 28.83 -21.97 -2.96
N ASN A 277 30.06 -22.41 -2.64
CA ASN A 277 30.68 -22.42 -1.30
C ASN A 277 30.93 -21.02 -0.67
N ASN A 278 30.54 -19.93 -1.34
CA ASN A 278 30.72 -18.54 -0.89
C ASN A 278 29.50 -17.99 -0.12
N LEU A 279 28.46 -18.80 0.07
CA LEU A 279 27.31 -18.44 0.89
C LEU A 279 27.67 -18.50 2.37
N VAL A 280 28.10 -17.38 2.96
CA VAL A 280 28.30 -17.24 4.41
C VAL A 280 26.94 -17.09 5.09
N LEU A 281 26.19 -18.18 5.10
CA LEU A 281 24.91 -18.30 5.79
C LEU A 281 25.02 -19.04 7.12
N SER A 282 26.11 -19.77 7.34
CA SER A 282 26.27 -20.67 8.48
C SER A 282 26.03 -19.98 9.82
N ASN A 283 26.30 -18.67 9.89
CA ASN A 283 26.16 -17.88 11.10
C ASN A 283 24.92 -16.98 11.13
N TRP A 284 24.12 -16.90 10.06
CA TRP A 284 22.98 -15.97 9.97
C TRP A 284 22.07 -16.05 11.19
N ARG A 285 21.71 -17.27 11.63
CA ARG A 285 20.86 -17.45 12.81
C ARG A 285 21.45 -16.81 14.07
N ALA A 286 22.72 -17.08 14.34
CA ALA A 286 23.43 -16.58 15.51
C ALA A 286 23.69 -15.07 15.42
N ASP A 287 23.93 -14.55 14.22
CA ASP A 287 24.17 -13.13 13.98
C ASP A 287 22.86 -12.33 14.06
N LEU A 288 21.75 -12.91 13.60
CA LEU A 288 20.41 -12.35 13.76
C LEU A 288 20.00 -12.33 15.24
N GLU A 289 20.24 -13.41 15.97
CA GLU A 289 20.02 -13.43 17.42
C GLU A 289 20.87 -12.35 18.11
N PHE A 290 22.13 -12.19 17.71
CA PHE A 290 23.02 -11.21 18.31
C PHE A 290 22.58 -9.77 18.04
N ILE A 291 22.25 -9.41 16.80
CA ILE A 291 21.76 -8.06 16.48
C ILE A 291 20.40 -7.78 17.12
N SER A 292 19.57 -8.82 17.32
CA SER A 292 18.29 -8.68 18.04
C SER A 292 18.47 -8.29 19.51
N ARG A 293 19.67 -8.34 20.09
CA ARG A 293 19.91 -7.87 21.47
C ARG A 293 19.95 -6.35 21.60
N TYR A 294 20.04 -5.63 20.49
CA TYR A 294 20.01 -4.16 20.48
C TYR A 294 18.57 -3.66 20.48
N PRO A 295 18.13 -2.88 21.49
CA PRO A 295 16.72 -2.50 21.65
C PRO A 295 16.24 -1.51 20.58
N ASN A 296 17.17 -0.80 19.92
CA ASN A 296 16.89 0.11 18.82
C ASN A 296 16.87 -0.57 17.44
N VAL A 297 17.02 -1.91 17.38
CA VAL A 297 16.89 -2.69 16.14
C VAL A 297 15.56 -3.42 16.11
N PHE A 298 14.83 -3.18 15.03
CA PHE A 298 13.56 -3.79 14.65
C PHE A 298 13.77 -4.66 13.41
N CYS A 299 12.83 -5.55 13.10
CA CYS A 299 12.94 -6.44 11.96
C CYS A 299 11.67 -6.44 11.12
N LYS A 300 11.79 -6.16 9.82
CA LYS A 300 10.71 -6.41 8.85
C LYS A 300 10.67 -7.88 8.50
N VAL A 301 9.61 -8.55 8.96
CA VAL A 301 9.27 -9.93 8.59
C VAL A 301 8.47 -9.87 7.29
N THR A 302 9.19 -9.99 6.18
CA THR A 302 8.62 -9.79 4.83
C THR A 302 8.25 -11.09 4.15
N GLY A 303 7.24 -11.05 3.29
CA GLY A 303 6.78 -12.17 2.47
C GLY A 303 7.78 -12.60 1.39
N ALA A 304 8.93 -13.12 1.84
CA ALA A 304 10.06 -13.73 1.14
C ALA A 304 10.11 -13.59 -0.40
N SER A 305 11.22 -13.07 -0.92
CA SER A 305 11.44 -13.01 -2.37
C SER A 305 12.31 -14.12 -2.95
N GLY A 306 12.77 -15.07 -2.12
CA GLY A 306 13.66 -16.15 -2.54
C GLY A 306 13.69 -17.35 -1.60
N ARG A 307 14.60 -18.29 -1.90
CA ARG A 307 14.92 -19.43 -1.03
C ARG A 307 16.40 -19.77 -1.12
N VAL A 308 16.93 -20.43 -0.09
CA VAL A 308 18.33 -20.88 -0.04
C VAL A 308 18.52 -22.27 -0.65
N SER A 309 17.50 -23.12 -0.55
CA SER A 309 17.53 -24.51 -0.95
C SER A 309 16.36 -24.81 -1.88
N ASP A 310 16.56 -25.68 -2.88
CA ASP A 310 15.50 -26.07 -3.82
C ASP A 310 14.39 -26.92 -3.16
N SER A 311 14.61 -27.39 -1.93
CA SER A 311 13.60 -28.11 -1.15
C SER A 311 12.41 -27.21 -0.83
N THR A 312 11.21 -27.77 -0.95
CA THR A 312 9.95 -27.14 -0.54
C THR A 312 9.41 -27.73 0.76
N SER A 313 10.22 -28.54 1.46
CA SER A 313 9.83 -29.16 2.72
C SER A 313 9.70 -28.11 3.83
N SER A 314 8.68 -28.27 4.68
CA SER A 314 8.53 -27.47 5.91
C SER A 314 9.72 -27.63 6.86
N ASP A 315 10.41 -28.76 6.79
CA ASP A 315 11.58 -29.06 7.63
C ASP A 315 12.88 -28.43 7.10
N ASP A 316 12.83 -27.74 5.95
CA ASP A 316 13.99 -27.04 5.44
C ASP A 316 14.28 -25.82 6.35
N PRO A 317 15.45 -25.76 7.02
CA PRO A 317 15.82 -24.63 7.85
C PRO A 317 15.91 -23.32 7.05
N TRP A 318 15.89 -23.37 5.73
CA TRP A 318 15.94 -22.22 4.85
C TRP A 318 14.68 -21.99 4.03
N ALA A 319 13.60 -22.72 4.31
CA ALA A 319 12.29 -22.31 3.83
C ALA A 319 11.94 -20.92 4.38
N PRO A 320 11.22 -20.09 3.61
CA PRO A 320 10.69 -18.81 4.08
C PRO A 320 10.03 -18.87 5.46
N ALA A 321 9.16 -19.86 5.71
CA ALA A 321 8.52 -20.06 7.01
C ALA A 321 9.55 -20.23 8.15
N SER A 322 10.58 -21.04 7.94
CA SER A 322 11.65 -21.29 8.92
C SER A 322 12.50 -20.04 9.22
N VAL A 323 12.80 -19.25 8.18
CA VAL A 323 13.53 -17.98 8.33
C VAL A 323 12.72 -16.96 9.11
N LEU A 324 11.44 -16.80 8.75
CA LEU A 324 10.53 -15.88 9.43
C LEU A 324 10.31 -16.31 10.88
N THR A 325 10.12 -17.60 11.14
CA THR A 325 9.95 -18.14 12.49
C THR A 325 11.16 -17.84 13.37
N HIS A 326 12.37 -18.02 12.84
CA HIS A 326 13.60 -17.69 13.56
C HIS A 326 13.72 -16.18 13.85
N ALA A 327 13.38 -15.32 12.87
CA ALA A 327 13.39 -13.88 13.05
C ALA A 327 12.38 -13.43 14.12
N VAL A 328 11.14 -13.90 14.05
CA VAL A 328 10.11 -13.61 15.06
C VAL A 328 10.55 -14.10 16.44
N SER A 329 11.15 -15.29 16.53
CA SER A 329 11.66 -15.82 17.81
C SER A 329 12.78 -14.96 18.42
N CYS A 330 13.62 -14.33 17.59
CA CYS A 330 14.70 -13.46 18.07
C CYS A 330 14.21 -12.09 18.52
N PHE A 331 13.34 -11.46 17.72
CA PHE A 331 12.92 -10.08 17.96
C PHE A 331 11.69 -9.96 18.87
N GLY A 332 10.82 -10.95 18.85
CA GLY A 332 9.50 -10.92 19.47
C GLY A 332 8.52 -10.01 18.72
N PRO A 333 7.22 -10.11 19.04
CA PRO A 333 6.16 -9.32 18.38
C PRO A 333 6.32 -7.82 18.61
N ASP A 334 6.99 -7.39 19.69
CA ASP A 334 7.23 -5.97 20.00
C ASP A 334 8.24 -5.30 19.04
N ARG A 335 9.01 -6.08 18.28
CA ARG A 335 10.04 -5.52 17.37
C ARG A 335 9.98 -6.06 15.95
N CYS A 336 8.96 -6.82 15.61
CA CYS A 336 8.68 -7.25 14.25
C CYS A 336 7.67 -6.33 13.56
N LEU A 337 7.87 -6.04 12.27
CA LEU A 337 6.91 -5.37 11.41
C LEU A 337 6.57 -6.28 10.24
N PHE A 338 5.28 -6.44 9.94
CA PHE A 338 4.86 -7.08 8.71
C PHE A 338 5.24 -6.23 7.49
N GLY A 339 5.70 -6.88 6.42
CA GLY A 339 5.68 -6.29 5.09
C GLY A 339 5.40 -7.36 4.03
N SER A 340 4.63 -7.08 2.99
CA SER A 340 4.40 -8.10 1.95
C SER A 340 5.66 -8.34 1.13
N GLY A 341 6.46 -7.29 0.91
CA GLY A 341 7.51 -7.30 -0.12
C GLY A 341 6.92 -7.28 -1.52
N TRP A 342 5.65 -6.87 -1.69
CA TRP A 342 5.03 -6.77 -3.00
C TRP A 342 5.75 -5.71 -3.86
N PRO A 343 5.94 -5.96 -5.16
CA PRO A 343 5.51 -7.16 -5.91
C PRO A 343 6.58 -8.27 -5.94
N VAL A 344 7.70 -8.09 -5.25
CA VAL A 344 8.83 -9.02 -5.23
C VAL A 344 8.43 -10.37 -4.62
N CYS A 345 7.51 -10.40 -3.66
CA CYS A 345 6.94 -11.63 -3.09
C CYS A 345 6.37 -12.58 -4.16
N ARG A 346 5.89 -12.06 -5.30
CA ARG A 346 5.33 -12.84 -6.43
C ARG A 346 6.36 -13.74 -7.13
N LEU A 347 7.64 -13.64 -6.77
CA LEU A 347 8.67 -14.56 -7.23
C LEU A 347 8.51 -15.97 -6.67
N LEU A 348 7.92 -16.09 -5.48
CA LEU A 348 7.57 -17.37 -4.88
C LEU A 348 6.09 -17.68 -5.09
N GLY A 349 5.74 -18.96 -5.08
CA GLY A 349 4.37 -19.43 -4.88
C GLY A 349 4.18 -19.98 -3.46
N PRO A 350 2.94 -20.10 -2.96
CA PRO A 350 2.67 -20.61 -1.60
C PRO A 350 3.38 -21.92 -1.27
N GLN A 351 3.41 -22.87 -2.20
CA GLN A 351 4.02 -24.21 -2.02
C GLN A 351 5.55 -24.15 -1.85
N GLN A 352 6.15 -22.99 -2.10
CA GLN A 352 7.58 -22.78 -2.06
C GLN A 352 8.05 -22.15 -0.74
N THR A 353 7.12 -21.88 0.17
CA THR A 353 7.37 -21.14 1.41
C THR A 353 7.68 -22.03 2.61
N GLY A 354 7.41 -23.34 2.52
CA GLY A 354 7.43 -24.26 3.66
C GLY A 354 6.20 -24.14 4.57
N TRP A 355 5.27 -23.24 4.26
CA TRP A 355 3.96 -23.17 4.91
C TRP A 355 3.06 -24.32 4.42
N PRO A 356 2.51 -25.16 5.32
CA PRO A 356 1.68 -26.30 4.91
C PRO A 356 0.40 -25.88 4.17
N GLU A 357 0.00 -26.68 3.18
CA GLU A 357 -1.14 -26.42 2.26
C GLU A 357 -2.47 -26.09 2.95
N GLN A 358 -2.67 -26.51 4.20
CA GLN A 358 -3.90 -26.25 4.96
C GLN A 358 -4.15 -24.75 5.21
N GLY A 359 -3.10 -23.92 5.21
CA GLY A 359 -3.25 -22.47 5.36
C GLY A 359 -3.66 -21.73 4.07
N THR A 360 -3.54 -22.39 2.91
CA THR A 360 -3.81 -21.84 1.57
C THR A 360 -4.84 -22.67 0.80
N LEU A 361 -5.92 -23.08 1.46
CA LEU A 361 -7.07 -23.73 0.80
C LEU A 361 -7.70 -22.79 -0.25
N ALA A 362 -7.08 -22.77 -1.43
CA ALA A 362 -7.47 -22.13 -2.67
C ALA A 362 -7.11 -23.03 -3.87
N MET A 363 -6.54 -24.22 -3.63
CA MET A 363 -6.04 -25.11 -4.69
C MET A 363 -7.02 -26.19 -5.15
N THR A 364 -8.13 -26.44 -4.46
CA THR A 364 -9.08 -27.47 -4.89
C THR A 364 -10.39 -26.86 -5.33
N ARG A 365 -10.60 -26.79 -6.65
CA ARG A 365 -11.92 -26.62 -7.29
C ARG A 365 -12.98 -27.59 -6.76
N GLU A 366 -12.55 -28.70 -6.14
CA GLU A 366 -13.40 -29.82 -5.69
C GLU A 366 -13.72 -29.85 -4.19
N LYS A 367 -13.20 -28.93 -3.38
CA LYS A 367 -13.65 -28.75 -1.98
C LYS A 367 -14.01 -27.29 -1.75
N GLY A 368 -15.32 -27.02 -1.79
CA GLY A 368 -15.91 -25.69 -1.76
C GLY A 368 -15.76 -24.98 -0.42
N GLU A 369 -14.59 -24.41 -0.15
CA GLU A 369 -14.37 -23.53 1.01
C GLU A 369 -13.76 -22.15 0.66
N VAL A 370 -13.55 -21.86 -0.63
CA VAL A 370 -13.41 -20.48 -1.10
C VAL A 370 -14.73 -20.07 -1.74
N PRO A 371 -15.43 -19.03 -1.27
CA PRO A 371 -16.61 -18.52 -1.95
C PRO A 371 -16.26 -18.31 -3.43
N GLY A 372 -17.06 -18.87 -4.34
CA GLY A 372 -16.77 -18.90 -5.78
C GLY A 372 -16.49 -17.51 -6.37
N GLU A 373 -16.97 -16.46 -5.72
CA GLU A 373 -16.69 -15.06 -6.05
C GLU A 373 -15.22 -14.66 -5.87
N VAL A 374 -14.51 -15.16 -4.86
CA VAL A 374 -13.13 -14.76 -4.55
C VAL A 374 -12.11 -15.47 -5.45
N ALA A 375 -12.33 -16.76 -5.72
CA ALA A 375 -11.58 -17.47 -6.75
C ALA A 375 -11.85 -16.87 -8.14
N ALA A 376 -13.09 -16.46 -8.42
CA ALA A 376 -13.44 -15.75 -9.65
C ALA A 376 -12.89 -14.31 -9.70
N LYS A 377 -12.74 -13.60 -8.58
CA LYS A 377 -12.07 -12.28 -8.52
C LYS A 377 -10.57 -12.42 -8.82
N ARG A 378 -9.88 -13.40 -8.23
CA ARG A 378 -8.46 -13.69 -8.55
C ARG A 378 -8.27 -14.09 -10.03
N ALA A 379 -9.17 -14.91 -10.56
CA ALA A 379 -9.14 -15.30 -11.97
C ALA A 379 -9.49 -14.15 -12.94
N ARG A 380 -10.25 -13.14 -12.49
CA ARG A 380 -10.60 -11.94 -13.27
C ARG A 380 -9.53 -10.84 -13.22
N GLY A 381 -8.77 -10.74 -12.13
CA GLY A 381 -7.76 -9.71 -11.86
C GLY A 381 -6.31 -10.08 -12.19
N SER A 382 -6.05 -11.04 -13.08
CA SER A 382 -4.70 -11.29 -13.62
C SER A 382 -3.62 -11.85 -12.66
N VAL A 383 -3.91 -12.12 -11.38
CA VAL A 383 -2.91 -12.62 -10.41
C VAL A 383 -2.87 -14.16 -10.35
N PRO A 384 -1.79 -14.82 -10.82
CA PRO A 384 -1.75 -16.28 -10.87
C PRO A 384 -1.84 -16.95 -9.48
N LEU A 385 -2.41 -18.16 -9.40
CA LEU A 385 -2.38 -19.02 -8.19
C LEU A 385 -0.95 -19.50 -7.84
N SER A 386 -0.01 -19.38 -8.78
CA SER A 386 1.39 -19.82 -8.66
C SER A 386 2.32 -18.76 -8.07
N VAL A 387 1.78 -17.63 -7.61
CA VAL A 387 2.53 -16.53 -7.00
C VAL A 387 1.94 -16.17 -5.64
N LEU A 388 2.78 -15.74 -4.69
CA LEU A 388 2.36 -15.13 -3.44
C LEU A 388 1.76 -13.75 -3.70
N ASN A 389 0.58 -13.52 -3.14
CA ASN A 389 -0.02 -12.19 -3.02
C ASN A 389 0.14 -11.62 -1.61
N VAL A 390 -0.34 -10.39 -1.40
CA VAL A 390 -0.28 -9.71 -0.09
C VAL A 390 -0.95 -10.53 1.03
N TRP A 391 -2.09 -11.19 0.76
CA TRP A 391 -2.78 -12.04 1.74
C TRP A 391 -1.96 -13.27 2.15
N GLU A 392 -1.40 -13.98 1.16
CA GLU A 392 -0.60 -15.18 1.40
C GLU A 392 0.71 -14.84 2.11
N ALA A 393 1.31 -13.69 1.81
CA ALA A 393 2.45 -13.15 2.55
C ALA A 393 2.08 -12.86 4.02
N ALA A 394 0.92 -12.24 4.27
CA ALA A 394 0.43 -11.96 5.61
C ALA A 394 0.18 -13.24 6.43
N ARG A 395 -0.48 -14.24 5.82
CA ARG A 395 -0.73 -15.54 6.45
C ARG A 395 0.54 -16.34 6.69
N LEU A 396 1.55 -16.23 5.83
CA LEU A 396 2.87 -16.83 6.05
C LEU A 396 3.54 -16.24 7.30
N VAL A 397 3.47 -14.92 7.48
CA VAL A 397 4.01 -14.27 8.68
C VAL A 397 3.21 -14.66 9.93
N GLU A 398 1.88 -14.68 9.86
CA GLU A 398 1.04 -15.14 10.96
C GLU A 398 1.34 -16.60 11.36
N TYR A 399 1.56 -17.48 10.37
CA TYR A 399 2.00 -18.85 10.63
C TYR A 399 3.34 -18.88 11.36
N ALA A 400 4.34 -18.14 10.87
CA ALA A 400 5.65 -18.06 11.49
C ALA A 400 5.60 -17.49 12.93
N MET A 401 4.66 -16.57 13.19
CA MET A 401 4.40 -16.08 14.55
C MET A 401 3.85 -17.19 15.44
N GLY A 402 2.87 -17.96 14.95
CA GLY A 402 2.32 -19.11 15.68
C GLY A 402 3.38 -20.15 16.03
N GLU A 403 4.24 -20.51 15.08
CA GLU A 403 5.36 -21.44 15.28
C GLU A 403 6.40 -20.91 16.29
N ALA A 404 6.59 -19.59 16.34
CA ALA A 404 7.44 -18.93 17.33
C ALA A 404 6.77 -18.77 18.72
N GLY A 405 5.51 -19.21 18.87
CA GLY A 405 4.76 -19.14 20.13
C GLY A 405 3.95 -17.85 20.33
N TYR A 406 3.75 -17.05 19.28
CA TYR A 406 3.02 -15.78 19.31
C TYR A 406 1.73 -15.85 18.49
N GLY A 407 0.69 -16.44 19.06
CA GLY A 407 -0.61 -16.60 18.40
C GLY A 407 -1.67 -15.57 18.82
N ALA A 408 -1.42 -14.77 19.85
CA ALA A 408 -2.43 -13.88 20.43
C ALA A 408 -2.77 -12.70 19.50
N ILE A 409 -4.01 -12.21 19.58
CA ILE A 409 -4.45 -11.07 18.76
C ILE A 409 -3.64 -9.80 19.07
N GLU A 410 -3.20 -9.63 20.32
CA GLU A 410 -2.34 -8.53 20.73
C GLU A 410 -0.97 -8.59 20.03
N ASP A 411 -0.40 -9.79 19.87
CA ASP A 411 0.87 -9.98 19.17
C ASP A 411 0.71 -9.65 17.67
N LYS A 412 -0.39 -10.08 17.06
CA LYS A 412 -0.73 -9.76 15.67
C LYS A 412 -0.88 -8.25 15.49
N ASN A 413 -1.60 -7.58 16.39
CA ASN A 413 -1.77 -6.13 16.34
C ASN A 413 -0.45 -5.37 16.42
N LYS A 414 0.52 -5.85 17.21
CA LYS A 414 1.86 -5.24 17.26
C LYS A 414 2.56 -5.36 15.91
N VAL A 415 2.66 -6.58 15.38
CA VAL A 415 3.40 -6.88 14.15
C VAL A 415 2.78 -6.25 12.91
N PHE A 416 1.46 -6.33 12.78
CA PHE A 416 0.74 -5.84 11.61
C PHE A 416 0.28 -4.38 11.72
N SER A 417 0.42 -3.72 12.87
CA SER A 417 -0.10 -2.35 13.01
C SER A 417 0.73 -1.45 13.92
N THR A 418 0.73 -1.69 15.23
CA THR A 418 1.25 -0.72 16.23
C THR A 418 2.73 -0.39 16.01
N ASN A 419 3.55 -1.38 15.66
CA ASN A 419 4.98 -1.17 15.47
C ASN A 419 5.27 -0.26 14.26
N ALA A 420 4.61 -0.50 13.12
CA ALA A 420 4.76 0.35 11.94
C ALA A 420 4.32 1.78 12.23
N GLN A 421 3.18 1.97 12.90
CA GLN A 421 2.70 3.31 13.29
C GLN A 421 3.69 4.03 14.21
N SER A 422 4.23 3.34 15.21
CA SER A 422 5.14 3.93 16.21
C SER A 422 6.55 4.19 15.68
N ILE A 423 7.07 3.30 14.83
CA ILE A 423 8.44 3.41 14.32
C ILE A 423 8.52 4.51 13.27
N TYR A 424 7.59 4.48 12.31
CA TYR A 424 7.51 5.45 11.21
C TYR A 424 6.72 6.71 11.56
N SER A 425 6.18 6.83 12.78
CA SER A 425 5.38 7.96 13.23
C SER A 425 4.25 8.31 12.26
N LEU A 426 3.57 7.27 11.76
CA LEU A 426 2.61 7.40 10.65
C LEU A 426 1.44 8.30 11.04
N THR A 427 1.16 9.30 10.22
CA THR A 427 -0.06 10.10 10.31
C THR A 427 -1.10 9.53 9.37
N ILE A 428 -1.83 8.53 9.86
CA ILE A 428 -2.82 7.82 9.05
C ILE A 428 -4.01 8.73 8.77
N ARG A 429 -4.21 9.09 7.49
CA ARG A 429 -5.42 9.78 7.03
C ARG A 429 -6.59 8.78 7.05
N PRO A 430 -7.80 9.16 7.52
CA PRO A 430 -8.95 8.27 7.42
C PRO A 430 -9.18 7.87 5.96
N TYR A 431 -9.20 6.56 5.67
CA TYR A 431 -9.45 6.08 4.32
C TYR A 431 -10.80 6.63 3.83
N GLY A 432 -10.86 7.24 2.65
CA GLY A 432 -12.10 7.82 2.10
C GLY A 432 -12.54 9.17 2.68
N SER A 433 -11.77 9.82 3.55
CA SER A 433 -12.03 11.23 3.88
C SER A 433 -11.46 12.13 2.78
N CYS A 434 -12.31 12.48 1.80
CA CYS A 434 -12.00 13.56 0.88
C CYS A 434 -11.81 14.86 1.70
N PRO A 435 -10.68 15.59 1.57
CA PRO A 435 -10.55 16.88 2.24
C PRO A 435 -11.65 17.78 1.68
N ARG A 436 -12.59 18.20 2.54
CA ARG A 436 -13.46 19.32 2.21
C ARG A 436 -12.53 20.49 1.92
N GLN A 437 -12.47 20.91 0.66
CA GLN A 437 -11.88 22.19 0.31
C GLN A 437 -12.56 23.24 1.20
N ALA A 438 -11.79 23.80 2.13
CA ALA A 438 -12.20 25.00 2.82
C ALA A 438 -12.14 26.12 1.77
N HIS A 439 -13.31 26.51 1.28
CA HIS A 439 -13.49 27.70 0.47
C HIS A 439 -13.24 28.98 1.28
#